data_AF-A0A6N6S9M8-F1
#
_entry.id   AF-A0A6N6S9M8-F1
#
_cell.length_a   1.000
_cell.length_b   1.000
_cell.length_c   1.000
_cell.angle_alpha   90.00
_cell.angle_beta   90.00
_cell.angle_gamma   90.00
#
_symmetry.space_group_name_H-M   'P 1'
#
loop_
_entity.id
_entity.type
_entity.pdbx_description
1 polymer ?
#
loop_
_entity_poly.entity_id
_entity_poly.type
_entity_poly.pdbx_seq_one_letter_code
_entity_poly.pdbx_strand_id
1 'polypeptide(L)'
;MTELLTAAQMRAIEQAAIESGKVTGLELMERAGRGVVEAIFEEWPELKTGSFRAVVLCGPGNNGGDGFVVARLLKEWGWEVEVFLYGDPERMPPDARVNYERWRGMGEVMPITAAYDAFMRFHDDCRPDIWIDGLFGTGLTRPIPAEVGALLDDVRLSFSELIADPGGKVVALDLPSGISSDTGEAIFDRGEPTWADVFTADGHHVDYDYRAQYWPLHCDLTVTFHAEKIGHRTGDAPIYCGKIVVKDIGLGSAMGLKDDGPVVRLTKASEGRLGKVDGHKYSHGHALFLS
;
A
#
# COMPACT_ATOMS: atom_id res chain seq x y z
N MET A 1 -24.17 0.29 0.28
CA MET A 1 -23.20 -0.79 0.47
C MET A 1 -22.00 -0.44 -0.39
N THR A 2 -20.80 -0.49 0.17
CA THR A 2 -19.56 -0.16 -0.57
C THR A 2 -19.16 -1.38 -1.39
N GLU A 3 -18.98 -1.20 -2.70
CA GLU A 3 -18.47 -2.26 -3.59
C GLU A 3 -16.94 -2.30 -3.51
N LEU A 4 -16.39 -3.51 -3.45
CA LEU A 4 -14.95 -3.78 -3.47
C LEU A 4 -14.58 -4.35 -4.83
N LEU A 5 -13.47 -3.90 -5.39
CA LEU A 5 -13.03 -4.31 -6.72
C LEU A 5 -11.82 -5.24 -6.66
N THR A 6 -11.70 -6.13 -7.65
CA THR A 6 -10.43 -6.81 -7.97
C THR A 6 -9.51 -5.87 -8.76
N ALA A 7 -8.22 -6.19 -8.82
CA ALA A 7 -7.27 -5.52 -9.72
C ALA A 7 -7.74 -5.56 -11.17
N ALA A 8 -8.28 -6.69 -11.62
CA ALA A 8 -8.78 -6.84 -12.98
C ALA A 8 -9.97 -5.90 -13.26
N GLN A 9 -10.94 -5.82 -12.34
CA GLN A 9 -12.07 -4.90 -12.46
C GLN A 9 -11.61 -3.44 -12.47
N MET A 10 -10.70 -3.05 -11.56
CA MET A 10 -10.17 -1.69 -11.52
C MET A 10 -9.49 -1.29 -12.85
N ARG A 11 -8.63 -2.16 -13.38
CA ARG A 11 -7.97 -1.96 -14.69
C ARG A 11 -8.97 -1.86 -15.83
N ALA A 12 -10.03 -2.68 -15.83
CA ALA A 12 -11.07 -2.63 -16.85
C ALA A 12 -11.84 -1.30 -16.82
N ILE A 13 -12.15 -0.76 -15.63
CA ILE A 13 -12.78 0.56 -15.49
C ILE A 13 -11.88 1.66 -16.04
N GLU A 14 -10.60 1.67 -15.65
CA GLU A 14 -9.63 2.67 -16.12
C GLU A 14 -9.47 2.61 -17.65
N GLN A 15 -9.28 1.41 -18.19
CA GLN A 15 -9.11 1.20 -19.63
C GLN A 15 -10.35 1.66 -20.41
N ALA A 16 -11.55 1.31 -19.96
CA ALA A 16 -12.78 1.74 -20.61
C ALA A 16 -12.94 3.28 -20.59
N ALA A 17 -12.53 3.93 -19.50
CA ALA A 17 -12.56 5.39 -19.41
C ALA A 17 -11.56 6.04 -20.39
N ILE A 18 -10.35 5.50 -20.49
CA ILE A 18 -9.31 5.97 -21.42
C ILE A 18 -9.75 5.77 -22.87
N GLU A 19 -10.24 4.57 -23.21
CA GLU A 19 -10.71 4.24 -24.57
C GLU A 19 -11.92 5.07 -25.00
N SER A 20 -12.76 5.50 -24.04
CA SER A 20 -13.88 6.41 -24.33
C SER A 20 -13.44 7.84 -24.67
N GLY A 21 -12.16 8.19 -24.47
CA GLY A 21 -11.61 9.53 -24.70
C GLY A 21 -12.05 10.59 -23.68
N LYS A 22 -12.72 10.19 -22.59
CA LYS A 22 -13.16 11.10 -21.53
C LYS A 22 -12.02 11.60 -20.64
N VAL A 23 -10.94 10.83 -20.58
CA VAL A 23 -9.81 11.04 -19.67
C VAL A 23 -8.59 10.28 -20.21
N THR A 24 -7.39 10.79 -19.97
CA THR A 24 -6.11 10.14 -20.28
C THR A 24 -5.51 9.45 -19.04
N GLY A 25 -4.65 8.46 -19.23
CA GLY A 25 -3.94 7.81 -18.12
C GLY A 25 -3.12 8.81 -17.28
N LEU A 26 -2.45 9.75 -17.95
CA LEU A 26 -1.74 10.85 -17.31
C LEU A 26 -2.65 11.74 -16.43
N GLU A 27 -3.88 12.04 -16.87
CA GLU A 27 -4.84 12.79 -16.07
C GLU A 27 -5.34 12.00 -14.85
N LEU A 28 -5.53 10.68 -14.97
CA LEU A 28 -5.88 9.82 -13.82
C LEU A 28 -4.75 9.83 -12.79
N MET A 29 -3.50 9.65 -13.23
CA MET A 29 -2.31 9.67 -12.38
C MET A 29 -2.15 11.02 -11.65
N GLU A 30 -2.38 12.14 -12.36
CA GLU A 30 -2.33 13.47 -11.74
C GLU A 30 -3.43 13.65 -10.67
N ARG A 31 -4.63 13.12 -10.92
CA ARG A 31 -5.73 13.15 -9.95
C ARG A 31 -5.44 12.25 -8.75
N ALA A 32 -4.87 11.07 -8.97
CA ALA A 32 -4.48 10.13 -7.93
C ALA A 32 -3.43 10.76 -7.00
N GLY A 33 -2.30 11.23 -7.54
CA GLY A 33 -1.26 11.87 -6.75
C GLY A 33 -1.71 13.15 -6.03
N ARG A 34 -2.54 13.99 -6.66
CA ARG A 34 -3.16 15.14 -5.96
C ARG A 34 -4.07 14.69 -4.82
N GLY A 35 -4.90 13.67 -5.06
CA GLY A 35 -5.79 13.10 -4.06
C GLY A 35 -5.03 12.57 -2.84
N VAL A 36 -3.83 12.02 -3.04
CA VAL A 36 -2.94 11.59 -1.94
C VAL A 36 -2.49 12.78 -1.10
N VAL A 37 -1.97 13.84 -1.72
CA VAL A 37 -1.53 15.05 -0.98
C VAL A 37 -2.70 15.69 -0.24
N GLU A 38 -3.89 15.72 -0.84
CA GLU A 38 -5.11 16.17 -0.16
C GLU A 38 -5.46 15.29 1.04
N ALA A 39 -5.39 13.95 0.90
CA ALA A 39 -5.65 13.03 2.00
C ALA A 39 -4.64 13.20 3.15
N ILE A 40 -3.36 13.42 2.84
CA ILE A 40 -2.31 13.69 3.81
C ILE A 40 -2.64 14.94 4.63
N PHE A 41 -3.02 16.05 3.97
CA PHE A 41 -3.37 17.29 4.66
C PHE A 41 -4.72 17.24 5.38
N GLU A 42 -5.65 16.39 4.95
CA GLU A 42 -6.90 16.13 5.67
C GLU A 42 -6.65 15.30 6.94
N GLU A 43 -5.75 14.32 6.88
CA GLU A 43 -5.39 13.48 8.02
C GLU A 43 -4.54 14.22 9.04
N TRP A 44 -3.57 15.00 8.56
CA TRP A 44 -2.63 15.77 9.38
C TRP A 44 -2.61 17.25 8.95
N PRO A 45 -3.60 18.05 9.36
CA PRO A 45 -3.73 19.46 8.96
C PRO A 45 -2.50 20.31 9.30
N GLU A 46 -1.77 19.99 10.36
CA GLU A 46 -0.53 20.65 10.76
C GLU A 46 0.55 20.59 9.67
N LEU A 47 0.53 19.54 8.84
CA LEU A 47 1.50 19.35 7.76
C LEU A 47 1.27 20.33 6.60
N LYS A 48 0.05 20.88 6.47
CA LYS A 48 -0.28 21.84 5.42
C LYS A 48 0.40 23.19 5.59
N THR A 49 0.72 23.58 6.82
CA THR A 49 1.17 24.96 7.15
C THR A 49 2.67 25.11 7.38
N GLY A 50 3.42 24.01 7.32
CA GLY A 50 4.87 24.00 7.57
C GLY A 50 5.69 23.54 6.36
N SER A 51 7.00 23.56 6.55
CA SER A 51 7.99 22.96 5.65
C SER A 51 8.48 21.68 6.31
N PHE A 52 8.26 20.56 5.65
CA PHE A 52 8.56 19.23 6.18
C PHE A 52 9.44 18.45 5.21
N ARG A 53 9.90 17.29 5.64
CA ARG A 53 10.69 16.34 4.87
C ARG A 53 9.85 15.15 4.48
N ALA A 54 9.84 14.83 3.19
CA ALA A 54 9.24 13.61 2.68
C ALA A 54 10.28 12.73 1.97
N VAL A 55 10.16 11.42 2.18
CA VAL A 55 10.84 10.43 1.34
C VAL A 55 9.81 9.65 0.55
N VAL A 56 10.01 9.55 -0.75
CA VAL A 56 9.11 8.89 -1.68
C VAL A 56 9.80 7.70 -2.33
N LEU A 57 9.27 6.50 -2.10
CA LEU A 57 9.74 5.26 -2.70
C LEU A 57 8.89 4.97 -3.93
N CYS A 58 9.44 5.12 -5.13
CA CYS A 58 8.76 4.89 -6.39
C CYS A 58 9.14 3.53 -6.97
N GLY A 59 8.15 2.76 -7.40
CA GLY A 59 8.39 1.52 -8.13
C GLY A 59 8.43 1.70 -9.65
N PRO A 60 8.59 0.60 -10.40
CA PRO A 60 8.77 0.64 -11.85
C PRO A 60 7.45 0.80 -12.63
N GLY A 61 6.30 0.77 -11.95
CA GLY A 61 4.96 0.80 -12.56
C GLY A 61 4.21 2.11 -12.37
N ASN A 62 2.90 2.09 -12.62
CA ASN A 62 2.03 3.26 -12.47
C ASN A 62 1.98 3.80 -11.03
N ASN A 63 2.08 2.92 -10.01
CA ASN A 63 2.13 3.37 -8.61
C ASN A 63 3.36 4.24 -8.32
N GLY A 64 4.50 3.95 -8.96
CA GLY A 64 5.67 4.81 -8.90
C GLY A 64 5.45 6.13 -9.63
N GLY A 65 4.68 6.12 -10.72
CA GLY A 65 4.18 7.32 -11.39
C GLY A 65 3.37 8.23 -10.48
N ASP A 66 2.43 7.66 -9.71
CA ASP A 66 1.67 8.39 -8.69
C ASP A 66 2.61 8.96 -7.62
N GLY A 67 3.62 8.19 -7.20
CA GLY A 67 4.69 8.64 -6.29
C GLY A 67 5.42 9.88 -6.81
N PHE A 68 5.80 9.92 -8.09
CA PHE A 68 6.43 11.10 -8.69
C PHE A 68 5.50 12.33 -8.71
N VAL A 69 4.19 12.13 -8.89
CA VAL A 69 3.21 13.23 -8.77
C VAL A 69 3.18 13.75 -7.34
N VAL A 70 3.08 12.86 -6.34
CA VAL A 70 3.11 13.24 -4.92
C VAL A 70 4.38 13.99 -4.56
N ALA A 71 5.55 13.47 -4.96
CA ALA A 71 6.84 14.10 -4.72
C ALA A 71 6.90 15.53 -5.27
N ARG A 72 6.46 15.71 -6.52
CA ARG A 72 6.39 17.02 -7.16
C ARG A 72 5.48 17.98 -6.41
N LEU A 73 4.26 17.55 -6.07
CA LEU A 73 3.28 18.40 -5.40
C LEU A 73 3.75 18.81 -3.99
N LEU A 74 4.37 17.91 -3.22
CA LEU A 74 4.95 18.25 -1.92
C LEU A 74 6.12 19.23 -2.08
N LYS A 75 6.97 19.05 -3.10
CA LYS A 75 8.07 19.97 -3.41
C LYS A 75 7.56 21.36 -3.80
N GLU A 76 6.51 21.43 -4.62
CA GLU A 76 5.81 22.68 -4.97
C GLU A 76 5.17 23.34 -3.75
N TRP A 77 4.75 22.54 -2.76
CA TRP A 77 4.25 23.03 -1.46
C TRP A 77 5.35 23.61 -0.56
N GLY A 78 6.63 23.47 -0.94
CA GLY A 78 7.78 24.00 -0.21
C GLY A 78 8.50 22.97 0.66
N TRP A 79 8.18 21.68 0.55
CA TRP A 79 8.83 20.64 1.34
C TRP A 79 10.20 20.24 0.78
N GLU A 80 11.04 19.69 1.64
CA GLU A 80 12.22 18.94 1.24
C GLU A 80 11.79 17.51 0.88
N VAL A 81 12.13 17.05 -0.33
CA VAL A 81 11.65 15.78 -0.86
C VAL A 81 12.81 15.01 -1.46
N GLU A 82 13.01 13.78 -0.98
CA GLU A 82 13.94 12.80 -1.55
C GLU A 82 13.17 11.68 -2.24
N VAL A 83 13.61 11.28 -3.43
CA VAL A 83 12.92 10.27 -4.24
C VAL A 83 13.86 9.14 -4.60
N PHE A 84 13.42 7.91 -4.32
CA PHE A 84 14.13 6.68 -4.62
C PHE A 84 13.34 5.85 -5.62
N LEU A 85 14.00 5.32 -6.64
CA LEU A 85 13.38 4.50 -7.68
C LEU A 85 13.87 3.05 -7.60
N TYR A 86 12.92 2.12 -7.50
CA TYR A 86 13.15 0.71 -7.78
C TYR A 86 12.84 0.39 -9.24
N GLY A 87 13.84 -0.15 -9.95
CA GLY A 87 13.74 -0.56 -11.34
C GLY A 87 14.37 0.43 -12.32
N ASP A 88 14.14 0.18 -13.61
CA ASP A 88 14.74 0.92 -14.71
C ASP A 88 13.76 1.99 -15.23
N PRO A 89 14.09 3.29 -15.15
CA PRO A 89 13.22 4.36 -15.65
C PRO A 89 12.89 4.18 -17.15
N GLU A 90 13.79 3.56 -17.92
CA GLU A 90 13.58 3.28 -19.34
C GLU A 90 12.45 2.27 -19.63
N ARG A 91 12.05 1.49 -18.61
CA ARG A 91 11.00 0.47 -18.72
C ARG A 91 9.69 0.88 -18.06
N MET A 92 9.62 2.09 -17.51
CA MET A 92 8.39 2.58 -16.88
C MET A 92 7.27 2.74 -17.92
N PRO A 93 6.01 2.55 -17.50
CA PRO A 93 4.86 2.90 -18.33
C PRO A 93 4.92 4.37 -18.80
N PRO A 94 4.36 4.70 -19.98
CA PRO A 94 4.48 6.04 -20.55
C PRO A 94 4.06 7.18 -19.60
N ASP A 95 2.93 7.04 -18.92
CA ASP A 95 2.42 8.05 -17.99
C ASP A 95 3.33 8.20 -16.76
N ALA A 96 3.81 7.08 -16.22
CA ALA A 96 4.74 7.08 -15.09
C ALA A 96 6.10 7.70 -15.48
N ARG A 97 6.59 7.42 -16.69
CA ARG A 97 7.79 8.04 -17.24
C ARG A 97 7.65 9.55 -17.37
N VAL A 98 6.50 10.05 -17.84
CA VAL A 98 6.27 11.49 -17.93
C VAL A 98 6.42 12.16 -16.56
N ASN A 99 5.88 11.56 -15.50
CA ASN A 99 6.01 12.10 -14.14
C ASN A 99 7.41 11.92 -13.55
N TYR A 100 8.12 10.85 -13.88
CA TYR A 100 9.56 10.72 -13.59
C TYR A 100 10.36 11.90 -14.19
N GLU A 101 10.16 12.21 -15.48
CA GLU A 101 10.88 13.31 -16.14
C GLU A 101 10.50 14.69 -15.58
N ARG A 102 9.22 14.88 -15.22
CA ARG A 102 8.78 16.11 -14.54
C ARG A 102 9.48 16.28 -13.19
N TRP A 103 9.60 15.22 -12.41
CA TRP A 103 10.34 15.26 -11.15
C TRP A 103 11.83 15.52 -11.38
N ARG A 104 12.46 14.90 -12.38
CA ARG A 104 13.87 15.15 -12.76
C ARG A 104 14.17 16.62 -13.10
N GLY A 105 13.16 17.39 -13.50
CA GLY A 105 13.26 18.84 -13.67
C GLY A 105 13.31 19.65 -12.37
N MET A 106 13.04 19.03 -11.22
CA MET A 106 12.86 19.68 -9.91
C MET A 106 13.71 19.07 -8.80
N GLY A 107 14.17 17.83 -8.96
CA GLY A 107 14.97 17.10 -7.98
C GLY A 107 15.66 15.88 -8.57
N GLU A 108 16.56 15.29 -7.78
CA GLU A 108 17.26 14.07 -8.18
C GLU A 108 16.40 12.83 -7.93
N VAL A 109 16.70 11.75 -8.66
CA VAL A 109 16.13 10.42 -8.40
C VAL A 109 17.30 9.52 -8.08
N MET A 110 17.30 8.97 -6.86
CA MET A 110 18.31 8.03 -6.41
C MET A 110 17.85 6.59 -6.67
N PRO A 111 18.76 5.64 -6.89
CA PRO A 111 18.37 4.23 -6.94
C PRO A 111 17.88 3.77 -5.56
N ILE A 112 16.93 2.83 -5.52
CA ILE A 112 16.37 2.31 -4.27
C ILE A 112 17.44 1.74 -3.32
N THR A 113 18.55 1.25 -3.85
CA THR A 113 19.66 0.72 -3.07
C THR A 113 20.38 1.79 -2.25
N ALA A 114 20.31 3.06 -2.66
CA ALA A 114 20.82 4.20 -1.89
C ALA A 114 19.86 4.66 -0.79
N ALA A 115 18.64 4.11 -0.75
CA ALA A 115 17.67 4.48 0.27
C ALA A 115 18.18 4.08 1.66
N TYR A 116 18.80 2.90 1.81
CA TYR A 116 19.42 2.46 3.08
C TYR A 116 20.41 3.48 3.64
N ASP A 117 21.31 4.01 2.81
CA ASP A 117 22.28 5.03 3.25
C ASP A 117 21.58 6.35 3.63
N ALA A 118 20.45 6.69 2.99
CA ALA A 118 19.61 7.80 3.43
C ALA A 118 18.96 7.50 4.79
N PHE A 119 18.40 6.31 4.98
CA PHE A 119 17.85 5.85 6.25
C PHE A 119 18.86 5.94 7.40
N MET A 120 20.09 5.48 7.19
CA MET A 120 21.14 5.53 8.22
C MET A 120 21.52 6.96 8.61
N ARG A 121 21.40 7.93 7.70
CA ARG A 121 21.58 9.37 8.00
C ARG A 121 20.43 9.96 8.82
N PHE A 122 19.25 9.32 8.80
CA PHE A 122 18.05 9.80 9.50
C PHE A 122 17.98 9.35 10.97
N HIS A 123 19.00 8.70 11.53
CA HIS A 123 19.00 8.36 12.97
C HIS A 123 19.22 9.57 13.91
N ASP A 124 19.65 10.72 13.41
CA ASP A 124 19.80 12.00 14.14
C ASP A 124 18.56 12.94 13.96
N ASP A 125 18.69 14.24 14.23
CA ASP A 125 17.69 15.33 14.04
C ASP A 125 17.15 15.50 12.60
N CYS A 126 17.39 14.53 11.71
CA CYS A 126 17.13 14.61 10.28
C CYS A 126 16.02 13.68 9.78
N ARG A 127 15.24 13.07 10.68
CA ARG A 127 14.13 12.16 10.32
C ARG A 127 13.13 12.82 9.34
N PRO A 128 12.65 12.10 8.32
CA PRO A 128 11.56 12.60 7.51
C PRO A 128 10.23 12.51 8.26
N ASP A 129 9.40 13.51 8.04
CA ASP A 129 8.06 13.62 8.63
C ASP A 129 7.07 12.65 7.96
N ILE A 130 7.27 12.36 6.67
CA ILE A 130 6.45 11.44 5.88
C ILE A 130 7.29 10.51 5.00
N TRP A 131 6.90 9.24 4.99
CA TRP A 131 7.27 8.23 4.00
C TRP A 131 6.10 7.96 3.06
N ILE A 132 6.37 7.97 1.76
CA ILE A 132 5.40 7.59 0.73
C ILE A 132 5.85 6.26 0.12
N ASP A 133 5.06 5.23 0.32
CA ASP A 133 5.20 3.95 -0.35
C ASP A 133 4.42 3.95 -1.67
N GLY A 134 5.14 4.22 -2.76
CA GLY A 134 4.69 4.11 -4.14
C GLY A 134 5.38 2.98 -4.90
N LEU A 135 5.88 1.93 -4.23
CA LEU A 135 6.61 0.85 -4.89
C LEU A 135 5.65 -0.05 -5.70
N PHE A 136 4.65 -0.64 -5.06
CA PHE A 136 3.76 -1.59 -5.71
C PHE A 136 2.30 -1.45 -5.24
N GLY A 137 1.39 -1.22 -6.18
CA GLY A 137 -0.06 -1.26 -5.94
C GLY A 137 -0.69 -2.55 -6.49
N THR A 138 -1.90 -2.43 -7.06
CA THR A 138 -2.64 -3.53 -7.74
C THR A 138 -1.89 -4.28 -8.85
N GLY A 139 -0.72 -3.81 -9.28
CA GLY A 139 0.17 -4.47 -10.23
C GLY A 139 0.89 -5.72 -9.68
N LEU A 140 1.02 -5.82 -8.36
CA LEU A 140 1.85 -6.84 -7.72
C LEU A 140 1.21 -8.23 -7.84
N THR A 141 1.89 -9.11 -8.56
CA THR A 141 1.47 -10.51 -8.77
C THR A 141 2.59 -11.50 -8.51
N ARG A 142 3.80 -11.00 -8.24
CA ARG A 142 5.00 -11.80 -7.97
C ARG A 142 5.60 -11.35 -6.64
N PRO A 143 6.29 -12.27 -5.94
CA PRO A 143 7.05 -11.94 -4.74
C PRO A 143 7.91 -10.70 -4.89
N ILE A 144 7.86 -9.81 -3.89
CA ILE A 144 8.79 -8.69 -3.80
C ILE A 144 10.23 -9.24 -3.76
N PRO A 145 11.14 -8.71 -4.61
CA PRO A 145 12.54 -9.12 -4.60
C PRO A 145 13.21 -8.83 -3.27
N ALA A 146 14.10 -9.73 -2.84
CA ALA A 146 14.72 -9.69 -1.51
C ALA A 146 15.39 -8.35 -1.17
N GLU A 147 16.00 -7.67 -2.14
CA GLU A 147 16.62 -6.35 -1.93
C GLU A 147 15.61 -5.26 -1.54
N VAL A 148 14.40 -5.30 -2.10
CA VAL A 148 13.31 -4.38 -1.73
C VAL A 148 12.65 -4.85 -0.44
N GLY A 149 12.50 -6.16 -0.25
CA GLY A 149 11.99 -6.74 1.00
C GLY A 149 12.86 -6.37 2.20
N ALA A 150 14.18 -6.46 2.08
CA ALA A 150 15.14 -6.09 3.11
C ALA A 150 15.03 -4.60 3.44
N LEU A 151 14.90 -3.73 2.42
CA LEU A 151 14.69 -2.31 2.65
C LEU A 151 13.41 -2.06 3.46
N LEU A 152 12.27 -2.62 3.04
CA LEU A 152 11.01 -2.43 3.76
C LEU A 152 11.10 -2.93 5.20
N ASP A 153 11.83 -4.03 5.43
CA ASP A 153 12.03 -4.57 6.76
C ASP A 153 12.94 -3.68 7.63
N ASP A 154 14.04 -3.16 7.08
CA ASP A 154 14.93 -2.22 7.78
C ASP A 154 14.18 -0.95 8.19
N VAL A 155 13.33 -0.44 7.30
CA VAL A 155 12.46 0.71 7.57
C VAL A 155 11.48 0.40 8.68
N ARG A 156 10.77 -0.73 8.58
CA ARG A 156 9.83 -1.21 9.59
C ARG A 156 10.49 -1.38 10.96
N LEU A 157 11.66 -2.00 11.00
CA LEU A 157 12.40 -2.26 12.23
C LEU A 157 12.85 -0.95 12.88
N SER A 158 13.31 0.01 12.06
CA SER A 158 13.66 1.36 12.52
C SER A 158 12.47 2.05 13.20
N PHE A 159 11.25 1.92 12.65
CA PHE A 159 10.03 2.41 13.32
C PHE A 159 9.67 1.66 14.59
N SER A 160 9.93 0.34 14.65
CA SER A 160 9.60 -0.49 15.80
C SER A 160 10.56 -0.34 16.99
N GLU A 161 11.84 -0.03 16.75
CA GLU A 161 12.77 0.36 17.83
C GLU A 161 12.47 1.77 18.38
N LEU A 162 11.64 2.54 17.67
CA LEU A 162 11.13 3.88 18.00
C LEU A 162 9.69 3.85 18.53
N ILE A 163 9.25 2.79 19.21
CA ILE A 163 7.97 2.78 19.97
C ILE A 163 7.90 3.93 21.02
N ALA A 164 8.99 4.67 21.24
CA ALA A 164 9.03 5.89 22.04
C ALA A 164 8.92 7.23 21.28
N ASP A 165 8.96 7.26 19.94
CA ASP A 165 8.90 8.51 19.15
C ASP A 165 8.01 8.41 17.89
N PRO A 166 6.80 9.01 17.88
CA PRO A 166 5.80 8.91 16.80
C PRO A 166 6.09 9.80 15.56
N GLY A 167 7.34 10.21 15.33
CA GLY A 167 7.67 11.32 14.43
C GLY A 167 7.38 11.09 12.94
N GLY A 168 7.67 9.91 12.39
CA GLY A 168 7.55 9.64 10.96
C GLY A 168 6.24 8.93 10.60
N LYS A 169 5.45 9.53 9.71
CA LYS A 169 4.20 8.95 9.18
C LYS A 169 4.48 8.11 7.94
N VAL A 170 3.76 7.02 7.74
CA VAL A 170 3.86 6.17 6.54
C VAL A 170 2.55 6.19 5.77
N VAL A 171 2.63 6.53 4.48
CA VAL A 171 1.48 6.59 3.56
C VAL A 171 1.69 5.63 2.39
N ALA A 172 0.76 4.70 2.19
CA ALA A 172 0.76 3.84 1.01
C ALA A 172 -0.10 4.43 -0.11
N LEU A 173 0.45 4.36 -1.32
CA LEU A 173 -0.27 4.64 -2.57
C LEU A 173 -0.93 3.34 -3.05
N ASP A 174 -2.24 3.38 -3.20
CA ASP A 174 -3.10 2.27 -3.61
C ASP A 174 -3.22 1.13 -2.59
N LEU A 175 -2.11 0.47 -2.25
CA LEU A 175 -1.99 -0.58 -1.23
C LEU A 175 -0.57 -0.53 -0.62
N PRO A 176 -0.38 -0.98 0.64
CA PRO A 176 0.95 -1.24 1.17
C PRO A 176 1.70 -2.22 0.28
N SER A 177 2.91 -1.85 -0.11
CA SER A 177 3.75 -2.67 -0.97
C SER A 177 4.02 -4.02 -0.35
N GLY A 178 3.73 -5.07 -1.11
CA GLY A 178 3.84 -6.45 -0.64
C GLY A 178 2.51 -7.07 -0.31
N ILE A 179 1.39 -6.36 -0.48
CA ILE A 179 0.04 -6.90 -0.31
C ILE A 179 -0.63 -7.18 -1.65
N SER A 180 -1.25 -8.36 -1.75
CA SER A 180 -2.16 -8.70 -2.85
C SER A 180 -3.43 -7.84 -2.79
N SER A 181 -3.75 -7.13 -3.88
CA SER A 181 -4.99 -6.37 -3.96
C SER A 181 -6.25 -7.23 -3.97
N ASP A 182 -6.15 -8.51 -4.31
CA ASP A 182 -7.31 -9.38 -4.53
C ASP A 182 -7.56 -10.31 -3.33
N THR A 183 -6.49 -10.73 -2.64
CA THR A 183 -6.58 -11.65 -1.49
C THR A 183 -6.24 -10.97 -0.16
N GLY A 184 -5.45 -9.89 -0.20
CA GLY A 184 -4.92 -9.22 0.99
C GLY A 184 -3.77 -9.96 1.67
N GLU A 185 -3.30 -11.06 1.08
CA GLU A 185 -2.14 -11.82 1.58
C GLU A 185 -0.82 -11.13 1.21
N ALA A 186 0.18 -11.32 2.06
CA ALA A 186 1.53 -10.82 1.82
C ALA A 186 2.26 -11.61 0.69
N ILE A 187 2.78 -10.91 -0.31
CA ILE A 187 3.49 -11.41 -1.49
C ILE A 187 4.99 -11.10 -1.39
N PHE A 188 5.70 -11.82 -0.51
CA PHE A 188 7.16 -11.73 -0.37
C PHE A 188 7.83 -13.02 -0.79
N ASP A 189 9.09 -12.90 -1.24
CA ASP A 189 9.90 -14.08 -1.46
C ASP A 189 10.31 -14.62 -0.09
N ARG A 190 9.64 -15.69 0.32
CA ARG A 190 9.89 -16.34 1.60
C ARG A 190 11.16 -17.19 1.57
N GLY A 191 11.82 -17.35 0.42
CA GLY A 191 12.92 -18.28 0.23
C GLY A 191 12.50 -19.75 0.41
N GLU A 192 13.46 -20.66 0.23
CA GLU A 192 13.29 -22.05 0.65
C GLU A 192 13.26 -22.10 2.19
N PRO A 193 12.40 -22.93 2.82
CA PRO A 193 12.41 -23.10 4.27
C PRO A 193 13.80 -23.60 4.72
N THR A 194 14.53 -22.75 5.45
CA THR A 194 15.76 -23.14 6.14
C THR A 194 15.44 -23.38 7.59
N TRP A 195 15.41 -24.65 7.96
CA TRP A 195 15.27 -25.12 9.33
C TRP A 195 16.61 -24.95 10.05
N ALA A 196 16.62 -24.22 11.16
CA ALA A 196 17.74 -24.20 12.08
C ALA A 196 17.36 -24.96 13.35
N ASP A 197 18.23 -25.87 13.80
CA ASP A 197 18.08 -26.51 15.09
C ASP A 197 18.29 -25.46 16.19
N VAL A 198 17.21 -24.82 16.63
CA VAL A 198 17.25 -23.87 17.74
C VAL A 198 16.95 -24.65 19.02
N PHE A 199 17.91 -24.67 19.93
CA PHE A 199 17.71 -25.16 21.28
C PHE A 199 17.37 -23.98 22.18
N THR A 200 16.20 -24.02 22.79
CA THR A 200 15.82 -23.10 23.87
C THR A 200 16.78 -23.23 25.06
N ALA A 201 16.82 -22.20 25.92
CA ALA A 201 17.73 -22.16 27.06
C ALA A 201 17.53 -23.31 28.07
N ASP A 202 16.37 -23.97 28.06
CA ASP A 202 16.04 -25.15 28.87
C ASP A 202 16.21 -26.48 28.11
N GLY A 203 16.78 -26.45 26.90
CA GLY A 203 17.18 -27.62 26.13
C GLY A 203 16.10 -28.24 25.23
N HIS A 204 14.93 -27.61 25.09
CA HIS A 204 13.93 -28.07 24.12
C HIS A 204 14.34 -27.68 22.70
N HIS A 205 14.29 -28.67 21.80
CA HIS A 205 14.39 -28.46 20.36
C HIS A 205 13.10 -27.78 19.88
N VAL A 206 13.26 -26.63 19.24
CA VAL A 206 12.19 -25.96 18.50
C VAL A 206 12.62 -25.90 17.05
N ASP A 207 11.79 -26.47 16.19
CA ASP A 207 11.93 -26.35 14.75
C ASP A 207 11.51 -24.92 14.36
N TYR A 208 12.49 -24.04 14.15
CA TYR A 208 12.24 -22.64 13.85
C TYR A 208 12.49 -22.37 12.38
N ASP A 209 11.42 -22.00 11.69
CA ASP A 209 11.45 -21.61 10.29
C ASP A 209 12.04 -20.20 10.13
N TYR A 210 13.34 -20.12 9.84
CA TYR A 210 14.09 -18.87 9.71
C TYR A 210 13.98 -18.27 8.30
N ARG A 211 12.79 -18.30 7.68
CA ARG A 211 12.56 -17.54 6.44
C ARG A 211 12.98 -16.09 6.68
N ALA A 212 13.57 -15.43 5.68
CA ALA A 212 13.61 -13.98 5.68
C ALA A 212 12.16 -13.50 5.66
N GLN A 213 11.62 -13.18 6.83
CA GLN A 213 10.23 -12.76 6.98
C GLN A 213 10.15 -11.27 6.67
N TYR A 214 10.43 -10.93 5.41
CA TYR A 214 10.14 -9.59 4.93
C TYR A 214 8.65 -9.35 5.06
N TRP A 215 8.31 -8.13 5.46
CA TRP A 215 6.97 -7.78 5.83
C TRP A 215 6.61 -6.41 5.23
N PRO A 216 5.33 -6.16 4.92
CA PRO A 216 4.92 -4.83 4.48
C PRO A 216 5.22 -3.78 5.56
N LEU A 217 5.35 -2.53 5.14
CA LEU A 217 5.33 -1.41 6.08
C LEU A 217 3.95 -1.32 6.72
N HIS A 218 3.92 -1.04 8.02
CA HIS A 218 2.70 -0.56 8.65
C HIS A 218 2.48 0.88 8.24
N CYS A 219 1.38 1.13 7.54
CA CYS A 219 1.00 2.47 7.11
C CYS A 219 0.06 3.09 8.14
N ASP A 220 0.20 4.39 8.36
CA ASP A 220 -0.79 5.18 9.08
C ASP A 220 -2.00 5.50 8.19
N LEU A 221 -1.73 5.70 6.89
CA LEU A 221 -2.73 6.04 5.87
C LEU A 221 -2.49 5.23 4.58
N THR A 222 -3.53 4.61 4.05
CA THR A 222 -3.56 4.06 2.69
C THR A 222 -4.55 4.87 1.85
N VAL A 223 -4.07 5.47 0.77
CA VAL A 223 -4.91 6.21 -0.16
C VAL A 223 -5.13 5.35 -1.40
N THR A 224 -6.34 4.83 -1.56
CA THR A 224 -6.71 4.00 -2.71
C THR A 224 -7.62 4.76 -3.66
N PHE A 225 -7.53 4.45 -4.95
CA PHE A 225 -8.18 5.23 -5.99
C PHE A 225 -9.47 4.57 -6.48
N HIS A 226 -10.50 5.39 -6.65
CA HIS A 226 -11.85 5.08 -7.14
C HIS A 226 -12.69 4.15 -6.25
N ALA A 227 -12.14 3.02 -5.83
CA ALA A 227 -12.78 2.07 -4.94
C ALA A 227 -11.74 1.32 -4.11
N GLU A 228 -12.16 0.83 -2.95
CA GLU A 228 -11.37 -0.14 -2.22
C GLU A 228 -11.25 -1.43 -3.03
N LYS A 229 -10.05 -1.99 -3.04
CA LYS A 229 -9.79 -3.34 -3.52
C LYS A 229 -10.19 -4.37 -2.45
N ILE A 230 -10.57 -5.58 -2.85
CA ILE A 230 -10.96 -6.68 -1.93
C ILE A 230 -9.90 -6.90 -0.86
N GLY A 231 -8.63 -6.94 -1.28
CA GLY A 231 -7.47 -7.19 -0.43
C GLY A 231 -7.37 -6.26 0.77
N HIS A 232 -7.84 -5.01 0.68
CA HIS A 232 -7.86 -4.09 1.83
C HIS A 232 -8.63 -4.61 3.05
N ARG A 233 -9.57 -5.55 2.84
CA ARG A 233 -10.49 -6.04 3.88
C ARG A 233 -10.28 -7.52 4.19
N THR A 234 -9.32 -8.18 3.54
CA THR A 234 -9.10 -9.63 3.66
C THR A 234 -7.61 -9.94 3.89
N GLY A 235 -7.29 -11.18 4.22
CA GLY A 235 -5.91 -11.59 4.45
C GLY A 235 -5.22 -10.79 5.56
N ASP A 236 -3.95 -10.46 5.34
CA ASP A 236 -3.11 -9.73 6.28
C ASP A 236 -3.21 -8.20 6.11
N ALA A 237 -3.70 -7.71 4.97
CA ALA A 237 -3.73 -6.29 4.62
C ALA A 237 -4.34 -5.37 5.69
N PRO A 238 -5.44 -5.73 6.40
CA PRO A 238 -6.01 -4.87 7.44
C PRO A 238 -5.03 -4.49 8.56
N ILE A 239 -3.97 -5.28 8.75
CA ILE A 239 -2.91 -5.03 9.74
C ILE A 239 -1.97 -3.90 9.26
N TYR A 240 -1.76 -3.76 7.95
CA TYR A 240 -0.81 -2.80 7.37
C TYR A 240 -1.44 -1.55 6.79
N CYS A 241 -2.73 -1.58 6.44
CA CYS A 241 -3.34 -0.48 5.70
C CYS A 241 -3.56 0.80 6.54
N GLY A 242 -3.54 0.70 7.87
CA GLY A 242 -3.91 1.81 8.75
C GLY A 242 -5.31 2.34 8.43
N LYS A 243 -5.46 3.67 8.37
CA LYS A 243 -6.68 4.31 7.88
C LYS A 243 -6.73 4.22 6.35
N ILE A 244 -7.85 3.76 5.80
CA ILE A 244 -8.06 3.73 4.34
C ILE A 244 -8.91 4.91 3.90
N VAL A 245 -8.42 5.67 2.92
CA VAL A 245 -9.15 6.75 2.25
C VAL A 245 -9.31 6.41 0.77
N VAL A 246 -10.54 6.48 0.27
CA VAL A 246 -10.83 6.31 -1.15
C VAL A 246 -10.91 7.68 -1.81
N LYS A 247 -10.03 7.96 -2.78
CA LYS A 247 -10.07 9.20 -3.57
C LYS A 247 -10.72 8.94 -4.93
N ASP A 248 -11.72 9.74 -5.28
CA ASP A 248 -12.33 9.70 -6.60
C ASP A 248 -11.40 10.36 -7.63
N ILE A 249 -10.99 9.58 -8.63
CA ILE A 249 -10.13 10.01 -9.73
C ILE A 249 -10.92 10.36 -11.00
N GLY A 250 -12.26 10.46 -10.90
CA GLY A 250 -13.14 10.92 -11.96
C GLY A 250 -13.52 9.84 -12.98
N LEU A 251 -13.62 8.59 -12.53
CA LEU A 251 -14.05 7.44 -13.35
C LEU A 251 -15.58 7.27 -13.40
N GLY A 252 -16.34 8.04 -12.62
CA GLY A 252 -17.81 7.94 -12.52
C GLY A 252 -18.25 6.70 -11.74
N SER A 253 -19.56 6.47 -11.59
CA SER A 253 -20.05 5.26 -10.89
C SER A 253 -19.75 4.00 -11.71
N ALA A 254 -19.15 2.98 -11.09
CA ALA A 254 -18.90 1.64 -11.66
C ALA A 254 -20.17 0.90 -12.17
N MET A 255 -21.36 1.51 -12.05
CA MET A 255 -22.63 1.08 -12.63
C MET A 255 -22.59 1.13 -14.17
N GLY A 256 -21.86 0.21 -14.79
CA GLY A 256 -21.80 0.16 -16.26
C GLY A 256 -20.92 -0.94 -16.84
N LEU A 257 -20.08 -1.58 -16.02
CA LEU A 257 -19.35 -2.77 -16.43
C LEU A 257 -20.34 -3.93 -16.63
N LYS A 258 -20.58 -4.27 -17.90
CA LYS A 258 -21.41 -5.39 -18.30
C LYS A 258 -20.56 -6.67 -18.15
N ASP A 259 -20.81 -7.39 -17.05
CA ASP A 259 -20.44 -8.80 -16.88
C ASP A 259 -18.96 -9.10 -16.53
N ASP A 260 -18.43 -8.40 -15.52
CA ASP A 260 -16.99 -8.39 -15.17
C ASP A 260 -16.64 -9.20 -13.90
N GLY A 261 -17.41 -10.26 -13.62
CA GLY A 261 -17.16 -11.17 -12.49
C GLY A 261 -17.99 -10.88 -11.21
N PRO A 262 -17.66 -11.54 -10.08
CA PRO A 262 -18.46 -11.45 -8.86
C PRO A 262 -18.44 -10.04 -8.27
N VAL A 263 -19.62 -9.57 -7.84
CA VAL A 263 -19.77 -8.31 -7.11
C VAL A 263 -19.52 -8.56 -5.62
N VAL A 264 -18.45 -8.00 -5.08
CA VAL A 264 -18.15 -8.06 -3.64
C VAL A 264 -18.60 -6.77 -2.98
N ARG A 265 -19.34 -6.87 -1.88
CA ARG A 265 -19.86 -5.72 -1.13
C ARG A 265 -19.45 -5.81 0.33
N LEU A 266 -18.89 -4.73 0.85
CA LEU A 266 -18.70 -4.57 2.27
C LEU A 266 -20.07 -4.48 2.94
N THR A 267 -20.37 -5.49 3.76
CA THR A 267 -21.55 -5.51 4.61
C THR A 267 -21.13 -5.27 6.05
N LYS A 268 -22.00 -4.64 6.82
CA LYS A 268 -21.89 -4.72 8.28
C LYS A 268 -22.32 -6.11 8.70
N ALA A 269 -21.66 -6.67 9.72
CA ALA A 269 -22.19 -7.85 10.39
C ALA A 269 -23.64 -7.56 10.79
N SER A 270 -24.55 -8.49 10.52
CA SER A 270 -25.94 -8.30 10.92
C SER A 270 -25.97 -8.14 12.45
N GLU A 271 -26.49 -7.01 12.94
CA GLU A 271 -26.77 -6.81 14.38
C GLU A 271 -27.86 -7.75 14.91
N GLY A 272 -28.35 -8.67 14.08
CA GLY A 272 -29.19 -9.80 14.48
C GLY A 272 -28.50 -10.54 15.60
N ARG A 273 -28.84 -10.15 16.83
CA ARG A 273 -28.29 -10.73 18.05
C ARG A 273 -28.52 -12.23 17.97
N LEU A 274 -27.44 -13.00 18.06
CA LEU A 274 -27.51 -14.36 18.60
C LEU A 274 -27.96 -14.20 20.06
N GLY A 275 -29.25 -13.98 20.24
CA GLY A 275 -29.92 -13.86 21.52
C GLY A 275 -30.48 -15.21 21.91
N LYS A 276 -30.43 -15.51 23.21
CA LYS A 276 -31.14 -16.66 23.76
C LYS A 276 -32.64 -16.37 23.67
N VAL A 277 -33.29 -16.90 22.64
CA VAL A 277 -34.76 -16.96 22.58
C VAL A 277 -35.18 -18.23 23.31
N ASP A 278 -36.31 -18.21 24.03
CA ASP A 278 -36.83 -19.42 24.67
C ASP A 278 -36.99 -20.53 23.62
N GLY A 279 -36.30 -21.65 23.84
CA GLY A 279 -36.19 -22.74 22.89
C GLY A 279 -35.49 -23.95 23.52
N HIS A 280 -35.78 -25.15 23.01
CA HIS A 280 -35.13 -26.39 23.45
C HIS A 280 -33.87 -26.66 22.62
N LYS A 281 -33.10 -27.70 22.98
CA LYS A 281 -31.81 -28.08 22.38
C LYS A 281 -31.77 -28.29 20.85
N TYR A 282 -32.92 -28.22 20.16
CA TYR A 282 -33.06 -28.34 18.70
C TYR A 282 -33.64 -27.09 18.03
N SER A 283 -34.03 -26.08 18.80
CA SER A 283 -34.66 -24.85 18.30
C SER A 283 -33.73 -23.99 17.43
N HIS A 284 -32.43 -24.26 17.46
CA HIS A 284 -31.40 -23.52 16.71
C HIS A 284 -30.74 -24.36 15.60
N GLY A 285 -31.35 -25.50 15.24
CA GLY A 285 -30.80 -26.44 14.27
C GLY A 285 -29.84 -27.45 14.91
N HIS A 286 -29.45 -28.45 14.12
CA HIS A 286 -28.39 -29.41 14.47
C HIS A 286 -27.36 -29.39 13.33
N ALA A 287 -26.09 -29.50 13.68
CA ALA A 287 -25.00 -29.67 12.72
C ALA A 287 -24.30 -30.99 13.03
N LEU A 288 -24.14 -31.83 12.01
CA LEU A 288 -23.30 -33.00 12.05
C LEU A 288 -21.97 -32.64 11.39
N PHE A 289 -20.90 -32.61 12.19
CA PHE A 289 -19.54 -32.50 11.67
C PHE A 289 -19.01 -33.90 11.42
N LEU A 290 -18.73 -34.21 10.17
CA LEU A 290 -18.03 -35.42 9.78
C LEU A 290 -16.56 -35.05 9.62
N SER A 291 -15.73 -35.60 10.51
CA SER A 291 -14.27 -35.53 10.47
C SER A 291 -13.69 -36.80 9.88
#